data_AF-A0A3M2FGW2-F1
#
_entry.id   AF-A0A3M2FGW2-F1
#
_cell.length_a   1.000
_cell.length_b   1.000
_cell.length_c   1.000
_cell.angle_alpha   90.00
_cell.angle_beta   90.00
_cell.angle_gamma   90.00
#
_symmetry.space_group_name_H-M   'P 1'
#
loop_
_entity.id
_entity.type
_entity.pdbx_description
1 polymer ?
#
loop_
_entity_poly.entity_id
_entity_poly.type
_entity_poly.pdbx_seq_one_letter_code
_entity_poly.pdbx_strand_id
1 'polypeptide(L)' 'MSWKEGTKIVSDASFDFDTLDLITKCKLITYIVRQDRFNEGFLVSQFESGLMLKILKSLEKEVLSEKHS' A
#
# COMPACT_ATOMS: atom_id res chain seq x y z
N MET A 1 -14.21 -4.10 -7.45
CA MET A 1 -14.13 -2.64 -7.15
C MET A 1 -13.03 -2.05 -8.02
N SER A 2 -13.35 -1.12 -8.92
CA SER A 2 -12.35 -0.38 -9.69
C SER A 2 -12.01 0.92 -8.94
N TRP A 3 -11.15 0.83 -7.91
CA TRP A 3 -10.58 2.04 -7.30
C TRP A 3 -9.43 2.52 -8.18
N LYS A 4 -9.76 3.32 -9.20
CA LYS A 4 -8.81 3.75 -10.24
C LYS A 4 -7.59 4.49 -9.69
N GLU A 5 -7.78 5.29 -8.64
CA GLU A 5 -6.70 6.00 -7.96
C GLU A 5 -5.74 5.03 -7.27
N GLY A 6 -6.26 4.05 -6.52
CA GLY A 6 -5.43 3.00 -5.92
C GLY A 6 -4.63 2.22 -6.97
N THR A 7 -5.23 1.93 -8.12
CA THR A 7 -4.50 1.32 -9.25
C THR A 7 -3.36 2.21 -9.75
N LYS A 8 -3.59 3.53 -9.92
CA LYS A 8 -2.53 4.46 -10.35
C LYS A 8 -1.38 4.52 -9.36
N ILE A 9 -1.68 4.60 -8.07
CA ILE A 9 -0.69 4.65 -6.99
C ILE A 9 0.15 3.36 -6.98
N VAL A 10 -0.50 2.18 -6.98
CA VAL A 10 0.21 0.90 -6.94
C VAL A 10 1.02 0.63 -8.21
N SER A 11 0.62 1.20 -9.35
CA SER A 11 1.34 1.04 -10.62
C SER A 11 2.54 1.98 -10.77
N ASP A 12 2.68 2.97 -9.89
CA ASP A 12 3.81 3.89 -9.88
C ASP A 12 4.88 3.44 -8.86
N ALA A 13 5.93 2.80 -9.36
CA ALA A 13 7.03 2.29 -8.54
C ALA A 13 7.81 3.40 -7.80
N SER A 14 7.69 4.65 -8.24
CA SER A 14 8.34 5.84 -7.68
C SER A 14 7.44 6.65 -6.74
N PHE A 15 6.19 6.22 -6.54
CA PHE A 15 5.24 6.92 -5.69
C PHE A 15 5.75 7.07 -4.25
N ASP A 16 5.67 8.31 -3.73
CA ASP A 16 6.03 8.60 -2.35
C ASP A 16 4.83 8.38 -1.43
N PHE A 17 4.85 7.24 -0.72
CA PHE A 17 3.78 6.87 0.20
C PHE A 17 3.70 7.76 1.45
N ASP A 18 4.78 8.48 1.81
CA ASP A 18 4.75 9.39 2.96
C ASP A 18 3.82 10.60 2.74
N THR A 19 3.38 10.83 1.50
CA THR A 19 2.39 11.87 1.14
C THR A 19 0.94 11.49 1.43
N LEU A 20 0.66 10.22 1.74
CA LEU A 20 -0.68 9.71 1.99
C LEU A 20 -1.00 9.69 3.48
N ASP A 21 -2.27 9.87 3.83
CA ASP A 21 -2.74 9.65 5.20
C ASP A 21 -2.80 8.15 5.57
N LEU A 22 -2.81 7.88 6.88
CA LEU A 22 -2.89 6.54 7.48
C LEU A 22 -4.02 5.67 6.90
N ILE A 23 -5.21 6.26 6.71
CA ILE A 23 -6.40 5.56 6.23
C ILE A 23 -6.21 5.17 4.76
N THR A 24 -5.64 6.05 3.94
CA THR A 24 -5.37 5.81 2.52
C THR A 24 -4.31 4.73 2.34
N LYS A 25 -3.27 4.71 3.18
CA LYS A 25 -2.29 3.60 3.23
C LYS A 25 -2.96 2.27 3.57
N CYS A 26 -3.83 2.22 4.58
CA CYS A 26 -4.59 1.01 4.93
C CYS A 26 -5.53 0.56 3.79
N LYS A 27 -6.15 1.51 3.07
CA LYS A 27 -6.96 1.22 1.88
C LYS A 27 -6.13 0.59 0.75
N LEU A 28 -4.88 1.02 0.55
CA LEU A 28 -3.98 0.41 -0.44
C LEU A 28 -3.65 -1.04 -0.10
N ILE A 29 -3.33 -1.35 1.16
CA ILE A 29 -3.10 -2.73 1.60
C ILE A 29 -4.36 -3.58 1.35
N THR A 30 -5.53 -3.06 1.76
CA THR A 30 -6.82 -3.74 1.53
C THR A 30 -7.07 -3.96 0.05
N TYR A 31 -6.78 -2.97 -0.80
CA TYR A 31 -6.90 -3.09 -2.24
C TYR A 31 -6.01 -4.20 -2.80
N ILE A 32 -4.72 -4.23 -2.43
CA ILE A 32 -3.77 -5.25 -2.88
C ILE A 32 -4.23 -6.65 -2.49
N VAL A 33 -4.58 -6.88 -1.22
CA VAL A 33 -5.05 -8.18 -0.73
C VAL A 33 -6.34 -8.61 -1.45
N ARG A 34 -7.22 -7.66 -1.79
CA ARG A 34 -8.46 -7.97 -2.52
C ARG A 34 -8.23 -8.26 -4.00
N GLN A 35 -7.22 -7.66 -4.63
CA GLN A 35 -6.90 -7.91 -6.03
C GLN A 35 -6.42 -9.34 -6.27
N ASP A 36 -5.77 -9.95 -5.28
CA ASP A 36 -5.30 -11.35 -5.35
C ASP A 36 -6.44 -12.35 -5.61
N ARG A 37 -7.68 -12.02 -5.22
CA ARG A 37 -8.87 -12.84 -5.52
C ARG A 37 -9.25 -12.86 -7.01
N PHE A 38 -8.74 -11.92 -7.79
CA PHE A 38 -9.05 -11.75 -9.21
C PHE A 38 -7.84 -11.96 -10.11
N ASN A 39 -6.64 -11.80 -9.55
CA ASN A 39 -5.38 -11.96 -10.23
C ASN A 39 -4.47 -12.80 -9.34
N GLU A 40 -4.38 -14.10 -9.64
CA GLU A 40 -3.61 -15.05 -8.85
C GLU A 40 -2.14 -14.61 -8.76
N GLY A 41 -1.61 -14.60 -7.53
CA GLY A 41 -0.23 -14.20 -7.27
C GLY A 41 -0.01 -12.68 -7.26
N PHE A 42 -1.06 -11.87 -7.42
CA PHE A 42 -0.93 -10.41 -7.33
C PHE A 42 -0.35 -9.98 -5.99
N LEU A 43 -0.85 -10.51 -4.87
CA LEU A 43 -0.32 -10.17 -3.54
C LEU A 43 1.16 -10.52 -3.43
N VAL A 44 1.55 -11.73 -3.88
CA VAL A 44 2.93 -12.21 -3.86
C VAL A 44 3.83 -11.27 -4.67
N SER A 45 3.40 -10.89 -5.88
CA SER A 45 4.16 -9.96 -6.73
C SER A 45 4.37 -8.58 -6.09
N GLN A 46 3.46 -8.13 -5.21
CA GLN A 46 3.64 -6.86 -4.47
C GLN A 46 4.66 -6.99 -3.34
N PHE A 47 4.83 -8.19 -2.77
CA PHE A 47 5.94 -8.47 -1.85
C PHE A 47 7.28 -8.58 -2.60
N GLU A 48 7.32 -9.31 -3.71
CA GLU A 48 8.54 -9.51 -4.50
C GLU A 48 9.08 -8.20 -5.10
N SER A 49 8.20 -7.31 -5.57
CA SER A 49 8.57 -5.98 -6.04
C SER A 49 8.98 -5.01 -4.93
N GLY A 50 8.78 -5.38 -3.67
CA GLY A 50 9.04 -4.52 -2.50
C GLY A 50 8.02 -3.40 -2.30
N LEU A 51 6.95 -3.33 -3.11
CA LEU A 51 5.91 -2.32 -2.98
C LEU A 51 5.19 -2.42 -1.63
N MET A 52 4.84 -3.64 -1.21
CA MET A 52 4.22 -3.88 0.10
C MET A 52 5.13 -3.38 1.24
N LEU A 53 6.44 -3.65 1.15
CA LEU A 53 7.41 -3.20 2.15
C LEU A 53 7.49 -1.67 2.22
N LYS A 54 7.43 -0.95 1.10
CA LYS A 54 7.42 0.51 1.07
C LYS A 54 6.21 1.09 1.80
N ILE A 55 5.01 0.55 1.53
CA ILE A 55 3.78 0.97 2.21
C ILE A 55 3.87 0.73 3.71
N LEU A 56 4.33 -0.46 4.12
CA LEU A 56 4.47 -0.82 5.54
C LEU A 56 5.47 0.06 6.28
N LYS A 57 6.63 0.39 5.68
CA LYS A 57 7.60 1.32 6.29
C LYS A 57 7.03 2.73 6.44
N SER A 58 6.25 3.20 5.47
CA SER A 58 5.59 4.51 5.57
C SER A 58 4.54 4.54 6.68
N LEU A 59 3.76 3.46 6.83
CA LEU A 59 2.81 3.28 7.94
C LEU A 59 3.50 3.20 9.29
N GLU A 60 4.61 2.46 9.39
CA GLU A 60 5.37 2.30 10.62
C GLU A 60 5.84 3.65 11.16
N LYS A 61 6.30 4.57 10.30
CA LYS A 61 6.68 5.93 10.69
C LYS A 61 5.54 6.67 11.39
N GLU A 62 4.33 6.61 10.83
CA GLU A 62 3.15 7.28 11.41
C GLU A 62 2.74 6.62 12.73
N VAL A 63 2.56 5.30 12.76
CA VAL A 63 2.09 4.57 13.94
C VAL A 63 3.09 4.62 15.10
N LEU A 64 4.40 4.63 14.82
CA LEU A 64 5.42 4.78 15.86
C LEU A 64 5.58 6.24 16.30
N SER A 65 5.34 7.22 15.42
CA SER A 65 5.35 8.64 15.81
C SER A 65 4.21 9.00 16.78
N GLU A 66 3.03 8.39 16.62
CA GLU A 66 1.88 8.62 17.50
C GLU A 66 2.09 8.07 18.93
N LYS A 67 3.01 7.12 19.14
CA LYS A 67 3.27 6.53 20.46
C LYS A 67 4.11 7.41 21.40
N HIS A 68 4.58 8.56 20.93
CA HIS A 68 5.41 9.49 21.70
C HIS A 68 4.78 10.89 21.92
N SER A 69 3.49 11.07 21.59
CA SER A 69 2.70 12.28 21.94
C SER A 69 1.71 11.98 23.06
#